data_AF-A0A0F9R3Z1-F1
#
_entry.id   AF-A0A0F9R3Z1-F1
#
_cell.length_a   1.000
_cell.length_b   1.000
_cell.length_c   1.000
_cell.angle_alpha   90.00
_cell.angle_beta   90.00
_cell.angle_gamma   90.00
#
_symmetry.space_group_name_H-M   'P 1'
#
loop_
_entity.id
_entity.type
_entity.pdbx_description
1 polymer ?
#
loop_
_entity_poly.entity_id
_entity_poly.type
_entity_poly.pdbx_seq_one_letter_code
_entity_poly.pdbx_strand_id
1 'polypeptide(L)'
;MTKKQVAFARKKLQFYFKKWEWLVTHYGWKFDVFYCDNYHDMPRSAGEDTAMITYAKFRYLKGEIYVNLEICSKEDKEALEEMAVHELTHMLLSPVGEDALDDQLEYTTTTISRIFLGTFQSRGE
;
A
#
# COMPACT_ATOMS: atom_id res chain seq x y z
N MET A 1 0.57 15.04 -17.31
CA MET A 1 -0.39 14.22 -16.54
C MET A 1 -1.75 14.91 -16.54
N THR A 2 -2.87 14.19 -16.76
CA THR A 2 -4.19 14.82 -16.77
C THR A 2 -4.81 14.81 -15.37
N LYS A 3 -5.50 15.90 -14.98
CA LYS A 3 -6.25 15.97 -13.72
C LYS A 3 -7.25 14.81 -13.55
N LYS A 4 -7.75 14.26 -14.66
CA LYS A 4 -8.66 13.11 -14.69
C LYS A 4 -7.98 11.81 -14.22
N GLN A 5 -6.75 11.55 -14.66
CA GLN A 5 -6.00 10.34 -14.25
C GLN A 5 -5.66 10.35 -12.76
N VAL A 6 -5.20 11.50 -12.24
CA VAL A 6 -4.93 11.68 -10.81
C VAL A 6 -6.19 11.46 -9.97
N ALA A 7 -7.31 12.07 -10.37
CA ALA A 7 -8.58 11.89 -9.67
C ALA A 7 -9.08 10.44 -9.72
N PHE A 8 -8.88 9.75 -10.85
CA PHE A 8 -9.20 8.34 -11.00
C PHE A 8 -8.38 7.47 -10.04
N ALA A 9 -7.04 7.61 -10.06
CA ALA A 9 -6.15 6.83 -9.21
C ALA A 9 -6.45 7.06 -7.73
N ARG A 10 -6.61 8.33 -7.30
CA ARG A 10 -6.99 8.67 -5.93
C ARG A 10 -8.29 7.97 -5.51
N LYS A 11 -9.35 8.08 -6.33
CA LYS A 11 -10.65 7.47 -6.02
C LYS A 11 -10.56 5.94 -5.94
N LYS A 12 -9.78 5.32 -6.82
CA LYS A 12 -9.58 3.87 -6.83
C LYS A 12 -8.79 3.39 -5.61
N LEU A 13 -7.70 4.05 -5.28
CA LEU A 13 -6.91 3.74 -4.09
C LEU A 13 -7.71 3.91 -2.81
N GLN A 14 -8.51 4.98 -2.69
CA GLN A 14 -9.44 5.14 -1.55
C GLN A 14 -10.41 3.97 -1.43
N PHE A 15 -10.96 3.51 -2.57
CA PHE A 15 -11.83 2.34 -2.59
C PHE A 15 -11.08 1.07 -2.18
N TYR A 16 -9.87 0.83 -2.70
CA TYR A 16 -9.09 -0.37 -2.41
C TYR A 16 -8.59 -0.42 -0.96
N PHE A 17 -8.04 0.67 -0.42
CA PHE A 17 -7.66 0.71 1.00
C PHE A 17 -8.87 0.44 1.89
N LYS A 18 -10.03 1.01 1.58
CA LYS A 18 -11.27 0.71 2.33
C LYS A 18 -11.74 -0.74 2.15
N LYS A 19 -11.66 -1.29 0.94
CA LYS A 19 -12.03 -2.68 0.64
C LYS A 19 -11.19 -3.66 1.45
N TRP A 20 -9.91 -3.37 1.62
CA TRP A 20 -8.92 -4.27 2.23
C TRP A 20 -8.56 -3.91 3.67
N GLU A 21 -9.07 -2.79 4.21
CA GLU A 21 -8.84 -2.32 5.59
C GLU A 21 -9.11 -3.40 6.64
N TRP A 22 -10.12 -4.24 6.42
CA TRP A 22 -10.47 -5.31 7.34
C TRP A 22 -9.31 -6.31 7.57
N LEU A 23 -8.44 -6.53 6.57
CA LEU A 23 -7.30 -7.45 6.68
C LEU A 23 -6.35 -7.01 7.79
N VAL A 24 -6.14 -5.71 7.95
CA VAL A 24 -5.17 -5.17 8.91
C VAL A 24 -5.82 -4.80 10.23
N THR A 25 -7.03 -4.23 10.19
CA THR A 25 -7.78 -3.84 11.40
C THR A 25 -8.22 -5.05 12.23
N HIS A 26 -8.43 -6.22 11.60
CA HIS A 26 -8.68 -7.48 12.33
C HIS A 26 -7.53 -7.83 13.30
N TYR A 27 -6.29 -7.48 12.95
CA TYR A 27 -5.10 -7.69 13.79
C TYR A 27 -4.77 -6.47 14.68
N GLY A 28 -5.70 -5.53 14.83
CA GLY A 28 -5.58 -4.38 15.73
C GLY A 28 -4.82 -3.18 15.16
N TRP A 29 -4.41 -3.22 13.88
CA TRP A 29 -3.77 -2.08 13.23
C TRP A 29 -4.73 -0.93 13.00
N LYS A 30 -4.22 0.28 13.17
CA LYS A 30 -4.83 1.54 12.69
C LYS A 30 -3.87 2.19 11.71
N PHE A 31 -4.39 2.75 10.62
CA PHE A 31 -3.52 3.41 9.66
C PHE A 31 -4.18 4.62 9.01
N ASP A 32 -3.35 5.56 8.59
CA ASP A 32 -3.73 6.74 7.83
C ASP A 32 -3.11 6.66 6.42
N VAL A 33 -3.83 7.14 5.41
CA VAL A 33 -3.34 7.21 4.02
C VAL A 33 -3.20 8.67 3.60
N PHE A 34 -1.99 9.06 3.25
CA PHE A 34 -1.62 10.38 2.78
C PHE A 34 -1.44 10.37 1.27
N TYR A 35 -2.21 11.20 0.57
CA TYR A 35 -2.13 11.31 -0.88
C TYR A 35 -1.28 12.52 -1.25
N CYS A 36 -0.11 12.24 -1.82
CA CYS A 36 0.91 13.20 -2.24
C CYS A 36 0.75 13.47 -3.74
N ASP A 37 0.87 14.73 -4.18
CA ASP A 37 0.66 15.07 -5.60
C ASP A 37 1.85 14.60 -6.46
N ASN A 38 3.06 14.56 -5.89
CA ASN A 38 4.31 14.15 -6.55
C ASN A 38 5.36 13.69 -5.52
N TYR A 39 6.54 13.31 -6.00
CA TYR A 39 7.67 12.86 -5.17
C TYR A 39 8.10 13.86 -4.08
N HIS A 40 8.05 15.18 -4.35
CA HIS A 40 8.48 16.18 -3.39
C HIS A 40 7.57 16.31 -2.16
N ASP A 41 6.34 15.80 -2.25
CA ASP A 41 5.39 15.73 -1.14
C ASP A 41 5.52 14.41 -0.34
N MET A 42 6.36 13.48 -0.81
CA MET A 42 6.60 12.20 -0.15
C MET A 42 7.63 12.34 0.99
N PRO A 43 7.63 11.41 1.97
CA PRO A 43 8.66 11.36 3.00
C PRO A 43 10.08 11.25 2.43
N ARG A 44 11.07 11.83 3.11
CA ARG A 44 12.46 11.92 2.62
C ARG A 44 13.15 10.58 2.34
N SER A 45 12.68 9.47 2.91
CA SER A 45 13.25 8.14 2.62
C SER A 45 12.62 7.47 1.39
N ALA A 46 11.62 8.09 0.77
CA ALA A 46 11.11 7.63 -0.52
C ALA A 46 12.18 7.87 -1.61
N GLY A 47 12.32 6.92 -2.52
CA GLY A 47 13.05 7.10 -3.77
C GLY A 47 12.21 7.87 -4.79
N GLU A 48 12.86 8.44 -5.81
CA GLU A 48 12.19 9.23 -6.85
C GLU A 48 11.07 8.44 -7.57
N ASP A 49 11.28 7.14 -7.74
CA ASP A 49 10.33 6.22 -8.39
C ASP A 49 9.38 5.50 -7.41
N THR A 50 9.39 5.88 -6.13
CA THR A 50 8.53 5.25 -5.11
C THR A 50 7.07 5.66 -5.33
N ALA A 51 6.25 4.68 -5.74
CA ALA A 51 4.82 4.88 -5.94
C ALA A 51 4.05 4.96 -4.61
N MET A 52 4.41 4.12 -3.65
CA MET A 52 3.88 4.13 -2.29
C MET A 52 4.96 3.73 -1.30
N ILE A 53 4.81 4.15 -0.05
CA ILE A 53 5.66 3.72 1.06
C ILE A 53 4.85 3.62 2.34
N THR A 54 5.09 2.55 3.10
CA THR A 54 4.44 2.28 4.38
C THR A 54 5.41 2.41 5.54
N TYR A 55 5.02 3.17 6.55
CA TYR A 55 5.69 3.21 7.85
C TYR A 55 4.83 2.50 8.88
N ALA A 56 5.30 1.35 9.33
CA ALA A 56 4.61 0.55 10.34
C ALA A 56 5.33 0.69 11.69
N LYS A 57 4.61 1.14 12.72
CA LYS A 57 5.11 1.21 14.11
C LYS A 57 4.48 0.08 14.90
N PHE A 58 5.08 -1.10 14.84
CA PHE A 58 4.54 -2.33 15.44
C PHE A 58 4.16 -2.18 16.92
N ARG A 59 5.05 -1.57 17.72
CA ARG A 59 4.80 -1.30 19.15
C ARG A 59 3.47 -0.59 19.44
N TYR A 60 2.98 0.23 18.51
CA TYR A 60 1.75 0.99 18.65
C TYR A 60 0.63 0.54 17.71
N LEU A 61 0.87 -0.51 16.91
CA LEU A 61 -0.02 -0.99 15.85
C LEU A 61 -0.55 0.17 14.99
N LYS A 62 0.34 1.11 14.64
CA LYS A 62 0.01 2.29 13.83
C LYS A 62 0.79 2.29 12.51
N GLY A 63 0.08 2.41 11.41
CA GLY A 63 0.63 2.55 10.06
C GLY A 63 0.41 3.95 9.48
N GLU A 64 1.31 4.38 8.61
CA GLU A 64 1.15 5.55 7.76
C GLU A 64 1.56 5.17 6.33
N ILE A 65 0.64 5.32 5.38
CA ILE A 65 0.87 4.98 3.97
C ILE A 65 0.89 6.27 3.18
N TYR A 66 1.98 6.52 2.46
CA TYR A 66 2.11 7.69 1.58
C TYR A 66 2.00 7.23 0.14
N VAL A 67 1.17 7.92 -0.64
CA VAL A 67 0.82 7.56 -2.02
C VAL A 67 1.24 8.67 -2.96
N ASN A 68 2.18 8.38 -3.86
CA ASN A 68 2.57 9.29 -4.92
C ASN A 68 1.55 9.21 -6.08
N LEU A 69 0.64 10.17 -6.14
CA LEU A 69 -0.40 10.20 -7.15
C LEU A 69 0.14 10.42 -8.56
N GLU A 70 1.32 11.05 -8.72
CA GLU A 70 1.93 11.22 -10.04
C GLU A 70 2.27 9.87 -10.67
N ILE A 71 2.89 8.97 -9.90
CA ILE A 71 3.25 7.64 -10.35
C ILE A 71 2.00 6.77 -10.48
N CYS A 72 1.17 6.70 -9.43
CA CYS A 72 -0.03 5.87 -9.41
C CYS A 72 -1.03 6.24 -10.53
N SER A 73 -1.06 7.49 -10.99
CA SER A 73 -1.96 7.90 -12.07
C SER A 73 -1.66 7.28 -13.44
N LYS A 74 -0.48 6.66 -13.59
CA LYS A 74 -0.03 5.98 -14.81
C LYS A 74 -0.45 4.50 -14.83
N GLU A 75 -0.85 3.97 -13.68
CA GLU A 75 -1.20 2.57 -13.49
C GLU A 75 -2.67 2.28 -13.79
N ASP A 76 -2.97 1.02 -14.11
CA ASP A 76 -4.34 0.55 -14.31
C ASP A 76 -5.01 0.16 -12.98
N LYS A 77 -6.31 -0.19 -13.04
CA LYS A 77 -7.10 -0.52 -11.85
C LYS A 77 -6.58 -1.76 -11.10
N GLU A 78 -5.99 -2.71 -11.80
CA GLU A 78 -5.55 -3.99 -11.25
C GLU A 78 -4.23 -3.79 -10.52
N ALA A 79 -3.30 -3.08 -11.16
CA ALA A 79 -2.06 -2.63 -10.52
C ALA A 79 -2.33 -1.78 -9.27
N LEU A 80 -3.25 -0.82 -9.34
CA LEU A 80 -3.62 0.00 -8.18
C LEU A 80 -4.20 -0.80 -7.01
N GLU A 81 -4.90 -1.90 -7.29
CA GLU A 81 -5.40 -2.80 -6.25
C GLU A 81 -4.26 -3.62 -5.64
N GLU A 82 -3.37 -4.16 -6.47
CA GLU A 82 -2.20 -4.91 -6.02
C GLU A 82 -1.30 -4.05 -5.11
N MET A 83 -1.01 -2.82 -5.53
CA MET A 83 -0.22 -1.87 -4.75
C MET A 83 -0.86 -1.56 -3.39
N ALA A 84 -2.18 -1.35 -3.35
CA ALA A 84 -2.87 -1.09 -2.08
C ALA A 84 -2.76 -2.30 -1.12
N VAL A 85 -2.90 -3.53 -1.63
CA VAL A 85 -2.74 -4.75 -0.80
C VAL A 85 -1.28 -4.94 -0.38
N HIS A 86 -0.32 -4.60 -1.23
CA HIS A 86 1.11 -4.62 -0.92
C HIS A 86 1.44 -3.75 0.29
N GLU A 87 1.02 -2.49 0.27
CA GLU A 87 1.24 -1.55 1.38
C GLU A 87 0.57 -2.02 2.68
N LEU A 88 -0.63 -2.60 2.60
CA LEU A 88 -1.29 -3.16 3.77
C LEU A 88 -0.53 -4.36 4.35
N THR A 89 0.12 -5.16 3.49
CA THR A 89 0.88 -6.34 3.91
C THR A 89 2.17 -5.95 4.64
N HIS A 90 2.81 -4.82 4.30
CA HIS A 90 3.94 -4.31 5.07
C HIS A 90 3.63 -4.13 6.55
N MET A 91 2.42 -3.67 6.90
CA MET A 91 2.01 -3.57 8.29
C MET A 91 1.93 -4.93 8.99
N LEU A 92 1.36 -5.93 8.32
CA LEU A 92 1.23 -7.29 8.85
C LEU A 92 2.60 -7.97 9.05
N LEU A 93 3.58 -7.63 8.22
CA LEU A 93 4.94 -8.16 8.29
C LEU A 93 5.91 -7.32 9.10
N SER A 94 5.51 -6.13 9.56
CA SER A 94 6.35 -5.26 10.37
C SER A 94 6.99 -5.90 11.61
N PRO A 95 6.39 -6.89 12.32
CA PRO A 95 7.07 -7.57 13.43
C PRO A 95 8.31 -8.37 12.97
N VAL A 96 8.33 -8.82 11.71
CA VAL A 96 9.45 -9.56 11.11
C VAL A 96 10.52 -8.60 10.59
N GLY A 97 10.15 -7.36 10.30
CA GLY A 97 11.03 -6.32 9.75
C GLY A 97 12.05 -5.73 10.74
N GLU A 98 12.00 -6.05 12.04
CA GLU A 98 12.96 -5.50 13.01
C GLU A 98 14.40 -5.98 12.77
N ASP A 99 14.58 -7.17 12.16
CA ASP A 99 15.89 -7.77 11.83
C ASP A 99 16.02 -8.20 10.36
N ALA A 100 14.97 -8.04 9.54
CA ALA A 100 15.00 -8.43 8.13
C ALA A 100 15.68 -7.38 7.26
N LEU A 101 16.41 -7.83 6.23
CA LEU A 101 16.88 -6.94 5.17
C LEU A 101 15.68 -6.43 4.36
N ASP A 102 15.70 -5.17 3.95
CA ASP A 102 14.62 -4.52 3.21
C ASP A 102 14.14 -5.37 2.02
N ASP A 103 15.06 -5.91 1.22
CA ASP A 103 14.74 -6.77 0.07
C ASP A 103 13.97 -8.05 0.44
N GLN A 104 14.23 -8.63 1.61
CA GLN A 104 13.53 -9.83 2.08
C GLN A 104 12.12 -9.51 2.54
N LEU A 105 11.93 -8.35 3.17
CA LEU A 105 10.63 -7.85 3.57
C LEU A 105 9.78 -7.54 2.34
N GLU A 106 10.35 -6.86 1.35
CA GLU A 106 9.67 -6.54 0.09
C GLU A 106 9.26 -7.79 -0.69
N TYR A 107 10.15 -8.77 -0.83
CA TYR A 107 9.85 -10.04 -1.50
C TYR A 107 8.71 -10.79 -0.79
N THR A 108 8.76 -10.84 0.54
CA THR A 108 7.73 -11.53 1.35
C THR A 108 6.39 -10.81 1.25
N THR A 109 6.40 -9.48 1.32
CA THR A 109 5.22 -8.63 1.17
C THR A 109 4.55 -8.87 -0.17
N THR A 110 5.32 -8.83 -1.25
CA THR A 110 4.84 -9.09 -2.61
C THR A 110 4.20 -10.49 -2.70
N THR A 111 4.88 -11.50 -2.15
CA THR A 111 4.41 -12.90 -2.21
C THR A 111 3.07 -13.09 -1.49
N ILE A 112 2.95 -12.57 -0.27
CA ILE A 112 1.73 -12.70 0.53
C ILE A 112 0.58 -11.89 -0.09
N SER A 113 0.86 -10.70 -0.61
CA SER A 113 -0.14 -9.84 -1.26
C SER A 113 -0.80 -10.55 -2.44
N ARG A 114 -0.01 -11.24 -3.27
CA ARG A 114 -0.53 -12.04 -4.38
C ARG A 114 -1.40 -13.20 -3.93
N ILE A 115 -1.06 -13.86 -2.81
CA ILE A 115 -1.90 -14.91 -2.21
C ILE A 115 -3.24 -14.34 -1.74
N PHE A 116 -3.25 -13.19 -1.05
CA PHE A 116 -4.48 -12.53 -0.63
C PHE A 116 -5.37 -12.16 -1.82
N LEU A 117 -4.79 -11.61 -2.88
CA LEU A 117 -5.51 -11.27 -4.11
C LEU A 117 -6.12 -12.52 -4.78
N GLY A 118 -5.33 -13.58 -4.95
CA GLY A 118 -5.79 -14.82 -5.57
C GLY A 118 -6.87 -15.56 -4.76
N THR A 119 -6.80 -15.53 -3.43
CA THR A 119 -7.80 -16.15 -2.55
C THR A 119 -9.13 -15.40 -2.51
N PHE A 120 -9.13 -14.10 -2.80
CA PHE A 120 -10.36 -13.30 -2.86
C PHE A 120 -11.02 -13.33 -4.23
N GLN A 121 -10.24 -13.47 -5.31
CA GLN A 121 -10.78 -13.70 -6.65
C GLN A 121 -11.56 -15.02 -6.73
N SER A 122 -11.10 -16.07 -6.03
CA SER A 122 -11.81 -17.36 -5.99
C SER A 122 -13.04 -17.39 -5.07
N ARG A 123 -13.21 -16.39 -4.19
CA ARG A 123 -14.40 -16.23 -3.33
C ARG A 123 -15.45 -15.29 -3.93
N GLY A 124 -15.21 -14.76 -5.13
CA GLY A 124 -16.07 -13.83 -5.86
C GLY A 124 -16.93 -14.45 -6.96
N GLU A 125 -17.02 -15.79 -7.03
CA GLU A 125 -18.00 -16.53 -7.85
C GLU A 125 -19.11 -17.13 -6.97
#